data_AF-A0A199VZS4-F1
#
_entry.id   AF-A0A199VZS4-F1
#
_cell.length_a   1.000
_cell.length_b   1.000
_cell.length_c   1.000
_cell.angle_alpha   90.00
_cell.angle_beta   90.00
_cell.angle_gamma   90.00
#
_symmetry.space_group_name_H-M   'P 1'
#
loop_
_entity.id
_entity.type
_entity.pdbx_description
1 polymer ?
#
loop_
_entity_poly.entity_id
_entity_poly.type
_entity_poly.pdbx_seq_one_letter_code
_entity_poly.pdbx_strand_id
1 'polypeptide(L)'
;MVEDLESEHAQGEYTEDGSVDLRGNPILRCKRGGWTACSFIVVYEVFERMAFYGIASNLVLYLTNKLHQGTVDAANNVTNWAGTVFLMPILGAYVADAYLGRYWTFVIGSAIYLLVIFITVLFSHHSFSCSYTFTCLLLPLFPAY
;
A
#
# COMPACT_ATOMS: atom_id res chain seq x y z
N MET A 1 -11.77 51.90 6.18
CA MET A 1 -11.35 51.81 7.60
C MET A 1 -11.93 50.60 8.32
N VAL A 2 -13.21 50.23 8.11
CA VAL A 2 -13.75 48.95 8.63
C VAL A 2 -13.41 47.76 7.70
N GLU A 3 -13.40 47.97 6.38
CA GLU A 3 -13.02 46.94 5.38
C GLU A 3 -11.53 46.56 5.42
N ASP A 4 -10.64 47.46 5.87
CA ASP A 4 -9.21 47.18 5.97
C ASP A 4 -8.88 46.23 7.14
N LEU A 5 -9.64 46.30 8.25
CA LEU A 5 -9.48 45.44 9.42
C LEU A 5 -9.96 44.00 9.18
N GLU A 6 -10.95 43.78 8.31
CA GLU A 6 -11.37 42.43 7.90
C GLU A 6 -10.31 41.75 7.01
N SER A 7 -9.59 42.54 6.20
CA SER A 7 -8.51 42.00 5.34
C SER A 7 -7.27 41.57 6.13
N GLU A 8 -6.92 42.26 7.22
CA GLU A 8 -5.81 41.87 8.11
C GLU A 8 -6.14 40.62 8.94
N HIS A 9 -7.39 40.45 9.38
CA HIS A 9 -7.79 39.28 10.16
C HIS A 9 -7.82 38.00 9.31
N ALA A 10 -8.25 38.11 8.05
CA ALA A 10 -8.22 37.00 7.10
C ALA A 10 -6.78 36.57 6.74
N GLN A 11 -5.84 37.52 6.61
CA GLN A 11 -4.45 37.21 6.25
C GLN A 11 -3.72 36.36 7.31
N GLY A 12 -4.07 36.49 8.60
CA GLY A 12 -3.49 35.66 9.68
C GLY A 12 -3.98 34.21 9.72
N GLU A 13 -5.07 33.87 9.03
CA GLU A 13 -5.71 32.56 9.09
C GLU A 13 -5.25 31.60 7.97
N TYR A 14 -4.76 32.13 6.85
CA TYR A 14 -4.27 31.36 5.71
C TYR A 14 -2.76 31.16 5.74
N THR A 15 -2.31 30.10 5.07
CA THR A 15 -0.89 29.72 5.08
C THR A 15 -0.11 30.57 4.07
N GLU A 16 0.81 31.43 4.54
CA GLU A 16 1.65 32.31 3.68
C GLU A 16 2.72 31.56 2.85
N ASP A 17 2.78 30.23 2.92
CA ASP A 17 3.75 29.38 2.22
C ASP A 17 3.25 28.94 0.83
N GLY A 18 2.11 29.46 0.36
CA GLY A 18 1.53 29.11 -0.93
C GLY A 18 0.98 27.68 -1.01
N SER A 19 0.84 26.98 0.12
CA SER A 19 0.30 25.63 0.14
C SER A 19 -1.20 25.65 -0.18
N VAL A 20 -1.56 24.94 -1.26
CA VAL A 20 -2.93 24.80 -1.76
C VAL A 20 -3.45 23.40 -1.47
N ASP A 21 -4.72 23.30 -1.12
CA ASP A 21 -5.39 22.02 -0.95
C ASP A 21 -5.47 21.29 -2.30
N LEU A 22 -5.83 20.00 -2.31
CA LEU A 22 -6.00 19.20 -3.54
C LEU A 22 -7.03 19.80 -4.53
N ARG A 23 -7.81 20.80 -4.08
CA ARG A 23 -8.81 21.56 -4.84
C ARG A 23 -8.33 22.95 -5.29
N GLY A 24 -7.07 23.30 -5.04
CA GLY A 24 -6.48 24.60 -5.42
C GLY A 24 -6.83 25.77 -4.50
N ASN A 25 -7.50 25.53 -3.37
CA ASN A 25 -7.84 26.60 -2.41
C ASN A 25 -6.70 26.81 -1.40
N PRO A 26 -6.44 28.05 -0.96
CA PRO A 26 -5.45 28.33 0.07
C PRO A 26 -5.86 27.68 1.39
N ILE A 27 -4.91 26.99 2.03
CA ILE A 27 -5.18 26.17 3.21
C ILE A 27 -5.21 27.05 4.47
N LEU A 28 -6.24 26.89 5.30
CA LEU A 28 -6.35 27.50 6.63
C LEU A 28 -5.36 26.87 7.62
N ARG A 29 -4.58 27.69 8.33
CA ARG A 29 -3.59 27.26 9.33
C ARG A 29 -4.20 26.44 10.47
N CYS A 30 -5.42 26.76 10.90
CA CYS A 30 -6.10 26.08 12.02
C CYS A 30 -6.59 24.66 11.67
N LYS A 31 -6.76 24.35 10.38
CA LYS A 31 -7.32 23.09 9.90
C LYS A 31 -6.26 22.04 9.56
N ARG A 32 -4.98 22.37 9.77
CA ARG A 32 -3.87 21.42 9.65
C ARG A 32 -4.09 20.32 10.71
N GLY A 33 -4.38 19.09 10.27
CA GLY A 33 -4.65 17.92 11.11
C GLY A 33 -3.42 17.39 11.86
N GLY A 34 -2.67 18.27 12.53
CA GLY A 34 -1.30 18.02 12.99
C GLY A 34 -1.18 16.91 14.03
N TRP A 35 -2.02 16.93 15.07
CA TRP A 35 -1.87 15.97 16.19
C TRP A 35 -2.28 14.55 15.80
N THR A 36 -3.39 14.40 15.07
CA THR A 36 -3.85 13.09 14.60
C THR A 36 -2.92 12.53 13.53
N ALA A 37 -2.48 13.35 12.57
CA ALA A 37 -1.53 12.92 11.55
C ALA A 37 -0.17 12.54 12.14
N CYS A 38 0.37 13.34 13.07
CA CYS A 38 1.60 12.98 13.79
C CYS A 38 1.44 11.67 14.55
N SER A 39 0.32 11.46 15.24
CA SER A 39 0.08 10.20 15.97
C SER A 39 0.06 9.00 15.03
N PHE A 40 -0.59 9.10 13.87
CA PHE A 40 -0.58 8.04 12.86
C PHE A 40 0.83 7.75 12.32
N ILE A 41 1.64 8.78 12.07
CA ILE A 41 3.03 8.62 11.60
C ILE A 41 3.87 7.93 12.67
N VAL A 42 3.75 8.32 13.93
CA VAL A 42 4.49 7.71 15.04
C VAL A 42 4.10 6.25 15.23
N VAL A 43 2.80 5.94 15.20
CA VAL A 43 2.33 4.54 15.29
C VAL A 43 2.89 3.73 14.14
N TYR A 44 2.82 4.25 12.91
CA TYR A 44 3.38 3.58 11.73
C TYR A 44 4.88 3.28 11.89
N GLU A 45 5.68 4.26 12.33
CA GLU A 45 7.12 4.09 12.56
C GLU A 45 7.38 2.97 13.59
N VAL A 46 6.63 2.94 14.69
CA VAL A 46 6.80 1.89 15.73
C VAL A 46 6.47 0.50 15.17
N PHE A 47 5.41 0.38 14.37
CA PHE A 47 5.05 -0.87 13.72
C PHE A 47 6.10 -1.33 12.71
N GLU A 48 6.66 -0.40 11.93
CA GLU A 48 7.76 -0.69 10.99
C GLU A 48 8.97 -1.26 11.72
N ARG A 49 9.42 -0.58 12.78
CA ARG A 49 10.55 -1.03 13.61
C ARG A 49 10.30 -2.40 14.22
N MET A 50 9.10 -2.65 14.74
CA MET A 50 8.73 -3.94 15.31
C MET A 50 8.79 -5.06 14.26
N ALA A 51 8.23 -4.84 13.08
CA ALA A 51 8.26 -5.81 11.99
C ALA A 51 9.69 -6.08 11.51
N PHE A 52 10.51 -5.03 11.37
CA PHE A 52 11.91 -5.15 10.94
C PHE A 52 12.72 -6.04 11.89
N TYR A 53 12.68 -5.76 13.20
CA TYR A 53 13.42 -6.57 14.18
C TYR A 53 12.85 -8.00 14.32
N GLY A 54 11.53 -8.16 14.17
CA GLY A 54 10.89 -9.49 14.18
C GLY A 54 11.37 -10.37 13.02
N ILE A 55 11.45 -9.83 11.81
CA ILE A 55 11.94 -10.56 10.64
C ILE A 55 13.45 -10.78 10.73
N ALA A 56 14.22 -9.76 11.14
CA ALA A 56 15.67 -9.86 11.26
C ALA A 56 16.10 -10.97 12.24
N SER A 57 15.46 -11.03 13.42
CA SER A 57 15.77 -12.05 14.42
C SER A 57 15.40 -13.46 13.97
N ASN A 58 14.25 -13.63 13.30
CA ASN A 58 13.82 -14.92 12.76
C ASN A 58 14.77 -15.39 11.64
N LEU A 59 15.17 -14.48 10.75
CA LEU A 59 16.08 -14.78 9.65
C LEU A 59 17.46 -15.22 10.16
N VAL A 60 18.05 -14.48 11.11
CA VAL A 60 19.35 -14.86 11.73
C VAL A 60 19.25 -16.26 12.36
N LEU A 61 18.21 -16.51 13.15
CA LEU A 61 18.01 -17.82 13.78
C LEU A 61 17.81 -18.95 12.76
N TYR A 62 17.09 -18.71 11.67
CA TYR A 62 16.87 -19.68 10.60
C TYR A 62 18.16 -20.04 9.87
N LEU A 63 18.97 -19.05 9.47
CA LEU A 63 20.24 -19.29 8.80
C LEU A 63 21.24 -20.02 9.70
N THR A 64 21.29 -19.69 10.99
CA THR A 64 22.20 -20.34 11.94
C THR A 64 21.76 -21.75 12.34
N ASN A 65 20.46 -21.98 12.61
CA ASN A 65 19.99 -23.27 13.16
C ASN A 65 19.49 -24.28 12.12
N LYS A 66 18.87 -23.81 11.02
CA LYS A 66 18.22 -24.71 10.05
C LYS A 66 19.05 -24.95 8.82
N LEU A 67 19.74 -23.91 8.34
CA LEU A 67 20.46 -23.98 7.07
C LEU A 67 21.92 -24.43 7.21
N HIS A 68 22.47 -24.47 8.44
CA HIS A 68 23.88 -24.83 8.74
C HIS A 68 24.89 -24.16 7.79
N GLN A 69 24.59 -22.95 7.31
CA GLN A 69 25.54 -22.20 6.50
C GLN A 69 26.68 -21.72 7.40
N GLY A 70 27.89 -21.64 6.84
CA GLY A 70 29.03 -21.06 7.53
C GLY A 70 28.66 -19.66 8.04
N THR A 71 29.04 -19.33 9.27
CA THR A 71 28.69 -18.07 9.94
C THR A 71 28.96 -16.84 9.08
N VAL A 72 29.98 -16.91 8.21
CA VAL A 72 30.34 -15.86 7.25
C VAL A 72 29.28 -15.67 6.15
N ASP A 73 28.80 -16.75 5.54
CA ASP A 73 27.79 -16.67 4.46
C ASP A 73 26.42 -16.27 5.00
N ALA A 74 26.07 -16.76 6.20
CA ALA A 74 24.83 -16.38 6.87
C ALA A 74 24.80 -14.88 7.20
N ALA A 75 25.89 -14.34 7.74
CA ALA A 75 26.02 -12.91 8.05
C ALA A 75 25.97 -12.05 6.78
N ASN A 76 26.60 -12.48 5.69
CA ASN A 76 26.56 -11.78 4.40
C ASN A 76 25.13 -11.70 3.85
N ASN A 77 24.36 -12.79 3.91
CA ASN A 77 22.99 -12.81 3.40
C ASN A 77 22.04 -11.93 4.25
N VAL A 78 22.18 -11.95 5.58
CA VAL A 78 21.41 -11.07 6.48
C VAL A 78 21.78 -9.60 6.24
N THR A 79 23.05 -9.29 6.03
CA THR A 79 23.52 -7.93 5.75
C THR A 79 23.01 -7.44 4.39
N ASN A 80 23.02 -8.28 3.36
CA ASN A 80 22.45 -7.95 2.06
C ASN A 80 20.94 -7.70 2.14
N TRP A 81 20.21 -8.53 2.91
CA TRP A 81 18.79 -8.31 3.16
C TRP A 81 18.52 -6.98 3.90
N ALA A 82 19.28 -6.69 4.97
CA ALA A 82 19.14 -5.41 5.67
C ALA A 82 19.46 -4.23 4.73
N GLY A 83 20.50 -4.36 3.90
CA GLY A 83 20.88 -3.37 2.90
C GLY A 83 19.77 -3.07 1.89
N THR A 84 19.07 -4.09 1.37
CA THR A 84 17.94 -3.85 0.45
C THR A 84 16.78 -3.15 1.14
N VAL A 85 16.49 -3.49 2.40
CA VAL A 85 15.46 -2.80 3.19
C VAL A 85 15.81 -1.32 3.39
N PHE A 86 17.09 -0.96 3.60
CA PHE A 86 17.51 0.44 3.70
C PHE A 86 17.48 1.20 2.37
N LEU A 87 17.63 0.51 1.23
CA LEU A 87 17.50 1.12 -0.10
C LEU A 87 16.04 1.30 -0.53
N MET A 88 15.12 0.51 0.00
CA MET A 88 13.68 0.56 -0.31
C MET A 88 13.05 1.94 -0.05
N PRO A 89 13.33 2.67 1.05
CA PRO A 89 12.87 4.04 1.26
C PRO A 89 13.35 5.02 0.20
N ILE A 90 14.56 4.85 -0.36
CA ILE A 90 15.09 5.72 -1.40
C ILE A 90 14.29 5.52 -2.70
N LEU A 91 14.02 4.26 -3.05
CA LEU A 91 13.11 3.94 -4.16
C LEU A 91 11.68 4.43 -3.88
N GLY A 92 11.22 4.30 -2.64
CA GLY A 92 9.91 4.79 -2.19
C GLY A 92 9.79 6.32 -2.24
N ALA A 93 10.87 7.05 -1.95
CA ALA A 93 10.94 8.50 -2.07
C ALA A 93 10.97 8.93 -3.54
N TYR A 94 11.79 8.28 -4.37
CA TYR A 94 11.78 8.51 -5.82
C TYR A 94 10.39 8.27 -6.43
N VAL A 95 9.71 7.20 -5.99
CA VAL A 95 8.31 6.94 -6.31
C VAL A 95 7.44 8.05 -5.73
N ALA A 96 7.54 8.47 -4.48
CA ALA A 96 6.71 9.55 -3.93
C ALA A 96 6.86 10.88 -4.70
N ASP A 97 8.08 11.25 -5.08
CA ASP A 97 8.40 12.47 -5.85
C ASP A 97 7.97 12.36 -7.32
N ALA A 98 8.14 11.19 -7.95
CA ALA A 98 7.59 10.93 -9.28
C ALA A 98 6.04 10.82 -9.25
N TYR A 99 5.45 10.53 -8.09
CA TYR A 99 4.03 10.31 -7.87
C TYR A 99 3.36 11.46 -7.07
N LEU A 100 3.74 12.72 -7.31
CA LEU A 100 2.85 13.88 -7.15
C LEU A 100 1.71 13.85 -8.21
N GLY A 101 1.08 12.68 -8.33
CA GLY A 101 0.09 12.27 -9.31
C GLY A 101 -0.56 10.97 -8.82
N ARG A 102 -1.20 11.05 -7.64
CA ARG A 102 -1.99 10.04 -6.89
C ARG A 102 -2.96 9.18 -7.75
N TYR A 103 -3.15 9.53 -9.01
CA TYR A 103 -3.97 8.86 -10.02
C TYR A 103 -3.40 7.51 -10.48
N TRP A 104 -2.09 7.39 -10.73
CA TRP A 104 -1.55 6.22 -11.43
C TRP A 104 -1.57 4.92 -10.61
N THR A 105 -1.30 4.98 -9.30
CA THR A 105 -1.39 3.78 -8.43
C THR A 105 -2.83 3.29 -8.28
N PHE A 106 -3.79 4.22 -8.17
CA PHE A 106 -5.21 3.90 -8.11
C PHE A 106 -5.67 3.29 -9.44
N VAL A 107 -5.22 3.82 -10.58
CA VAL A 107 -5.51 3.26 -11.91
C VAL A 107 -4.92 1.86 -12.08
N ILE A 108 -3.64 1.66 -11.75
CA ILE A 108 -2.99 0.34 -11.90
C ILE A 108 -3.62 -0.68 -10.93
N GLY A 109 -3.86 -0.30 -9.67
CA GLY A 109 -4.53 -1.16 -8.69
C GLY A 109 -5.96 -1.53 -9.11
N SER A 110 -6.74 -0.55 -9.59
CA SER A 110 -8.08 -0.80 -10.12
C SER A 110 -8.06 -1.68 -11.37
N ALA A 111 -7.08 -1.50 -12.27
CA ALA A 111 -6.94 -2.29 -13.48
C ALA A 111 -6.59 -3.76 -13.16
N ILE A 112 -5.68 -4.00 -12.20
CA ILE A 112 -5.35 -5.35 -11.74
C ILE A 112 -6.56 -6.02 -11.08
N TYR A 113 -7.30 -5.30 -10.23
CA TYR A 113 -8.50 -5.84 -9.58
C TYR A 113 -9.60 -6.21 -10.59
N LEU A 114 -9.85 -5.35 -11.58
CA LEU A 114 -10.79 -5.63 -12.67
C LEU A 114 -10.34 -6.82 -13.53
N LEU A 115 -9.05 -6.95 -13.82
CA LEU A 115 -8.51 -8.10 -14.56
C LEU A 115 -8.69 -9.41 -13.78
N VAL A 116 -8.42 -9.43 -12.47
CA VAL A 116 -8.57 -10.62 -11.64
C VAL A 116 -10.04 -11.05 -11.56
N ILE A 117 -10.96 -10.10 -11.36
CA ILE A 117 -12.40 -10.39 -11.36
C ILE A 117 -12.83 -10.91 -12.73
N PHE A 118 -12.42 -10.26 -13.81
CA PHE A 118 -12.78 -10.65 -15.17
C PHE A 118 -12.30 -12.07 -15.50
N ILE A 119 -11.04 -12.39 -15.20
CA ILE A 119 -10.48 -13.74 -15.41
C ILE A 119 -11.25 -14.76 -14.57
N THR A 120 -11.55 -14.45 -13.30
CA THR A 120 -12.28 -15.36 -12.41
C THR A 120 -13.71 -15.61 -12.88
N VAL A 121 -14.40 -14.59 -13.39
CA VAL A 121 -15.76 -14.69 -13.94
C VAL A 121 -15.78 -15.49 -15.25
N LEU A 122 -14.81 -15.26 -16.14
CA LEU A 122 -14.69 -16.05 -17.38
C LEU A 122 -14.38 -17.53 -17.10
N PHE A 123 -13.46 -17.79 -16.16
CA PHE A 123 -13.14 -19.15 -15.73
C PHE A 123 -14.35 -19.83 -15.10
N SER A 124 -15.11 -19.07 -14.28
CA SER A 124 -16.36 -19.55 -13.69
C SER A 124 -17.43 -19.79 -14.74
N HIS A 125 -17.58 -18.96 -15.78
CA HIS A 125 -18.55 -19.17 -16.85
C HIS A 125 -18.19 -20.40 -17.70
N HIS A 126 -16.91 -20.64 -17.98
CA HIS A 126 -16.46 -21.85 -18.68
C HIS A 126 -16.66 -23.11 -17.82
N SER A 127 -16.36 -23.05 -16.52
CA SER A 127 -16.63 -24.15 -15.58
C SER A 127 -18.12 -24.37 -15.30
N PHE A 128 -18.96 -23.33 -15.26
CA PHE A 128 -20.42 -23.46 -15.13
C PHE A 128 -21.04 -24.01 -16.42
N SER A 129 -20.67 -23.51 -17.61
CA SER A 129 -21.16 -24.10 -18.87
C SER A 129 -20.75 -25.57 -19.02
N CYS A 130 -19.51 -25.93 -18.64
CA CYS A 130 -19.09 -27.35 -18.62
C CYS A 130 -19.84 -28.16 -17.56
N SER A 131 -20.00 -27.67 -16.33
CA SER A 131 -20.71 -28.40 -15.28
C SER A 131 -22.20 -28.57 -15.60
N TYR A 132 -22.89 -27.55 -16.10
CA TYR A 132 -24.30 -27.66 -16.50
C TYR A 132 -24.47 -28.54 -17.75
N THR A 133 -23.54 -28.50 -18.70
CA THR A 133 -23.55 -29.44 -19.84
C THR A 133 -23.33 -30.87 -19.37
N PHE A 134 -22.37 -31.12 -18.46
CA PHE A 134 -22.07 -32.45 -17.92
C PHE A 134 -23.21 -33.00 -17.05
N THR A 135 -23.85 -32.17 -16.23
CA THR A 135 -25.04 -32.54 -15.44
C THR A 135 -26.25 -32.80 -16.35
N CYS A 136 -26.47 -32.01 -17.40
CA CYS A 136 -27.55 -32.27 -18.38
C CYS A 136 -27.30 -33.53 -19.24
N LEU A 137 -26.04 -33.88 -19.53
CA LEU A 137 -25.66 -35.09 -20.28
C LEU A 137 -25.68 -36.37 -19.42
N LEU A 138 -25.47 -36.25 -18.10
CA LEU A 138 -25.57 -37.37 -17.16
C LEU A 138 -26.98 -37.57 -16.57
N LEU A 139 -27.87 -36.58 -16.69
CA LEU A 139 -29.28 -36.71 -16.29
C LEU A 139 -30.05 -37.87 -16.97
N PRO A 140 -29.81 -38.24 -18.24
CA PRO A 140 -30.45 -39.41 -18.84
C PRO A 140 -29.79 -40.75 -18.48
N LEU A 141 -28.69 -40.78 -17.69
CA LEU A 141 -27.94 -41.99 -17.32
C LEU A 141 -28.20 -42.48 -15.89
N PHE A 142 -29.02 -41.77 -15.11
CA PHE A 142 -29.62 -42.30 -13.89
C PHE A 142 -31.06 -42.72 -14.18
N PRO A 143 -31.31 -43.97 -14.61
CA PRO A 143 -32.66 -44.48 -14.73
C PRO A 143 -33.25 -44.57 -13.32
N ALA A 144 -34.27 -43.76 -13.06
CA ALA A 144 -35.29 -44.15 -12.11
C ALA A 144 -36.02 -45.35 -12.73
N TYR A 145 -35.88 -46.52 -12.09
CA TYR A 145 -36.64 -47.77 -12.27
C TYR A 145 -36.67 -48.42 -13.67
#